data_AF-A0A1H8EB87-F1
#
_entry.id   AF-A0A1H8EB87-F1
#
_cell.length_a   1.000
_cell.length_b   1.000
_cell.length_c   1.000
_cell.angle_alpha   90.00
_cell.angle_beta   90.00
_cell.angle_gamma   90.00
#
_symmetry.space_group_name_H-M   'P 1'
#
loop_
_entity.id
_entity.type
_entity.pdbx_description
1 polymer ?
#
loop_
_entity_poly.entity_id
_entity_poly.type
_entity_poly.pdbx_seq_one_letter_code
_entity_poly.pdbx_strand_id
1 'polypeptide(L)'
;MARLQEGPHSSTAAEWPVDALMRAKDTTTVSVVLPARDEESTVGDIVTTIRRDLVERVPLVDEILVVDSNSTDATAERARAAGARVVAQNAVLPHLPPLTGKGEALWKGLAASTGDIVVFVDADLRDFRSHFVTGLAGPLLADADVCFVKAAYERPYVGEDGVPRPAAGGRVTELVARPLLNMFWPELAGFAQPLGGEYAARREVLEQVPFVTEYGVEFGLLVDLLELVGLDAMAQVDLGRRTHTHQSVAALGRMAGQIMHTAWSRLERQGRVLSSEPPAGTLLQFGTDGAGLADITVAERPPLASLVSGRELARRDVA
;
A
#
# COMPACT_ATOMS: atom_id res chain seq x y z
N MET A 1 -26.55 8.73 -9.95
CA MET A 1 -25.40 8.16 -9.21
C MET A 1 -25.07 6.83 -9.85
N ALA A 2 -24.16 6.84 -10.82
CA ALA A 2 -23.66 5.60 -11.42
C ALA A 2 -22.80 4.90 -10.36
N ARG A 3 -23.13 3.64 -10.03
CA ARG A 3 -22.28 2.83 -9.17
C ARG A 3 -20.96 2.61 -9.90
N LEU A 4 -19.83 2.68 -9.18
CA LEU A 4 -18.51 2.26 -9.65
C LEU A 4 -18.48 0.73 -9.84
N GLN A 5 -19.28 0.21 -10.77
CA GLN A 5 -19.30 -1.20 -11.17
C GLN A 5 -18.99 -1.26 -12.67
N GLU A 6 -17.72 -1.14 -13.05
CA GLU A 6 -17.33 -1.19 -14.47
C GLU A 6 -16.08 -2.05 -14.73
N GLY A 7 -15.90 -3.13 -13.96
CA GLY A 7 -14.94 -4.19 -14.28
C GLY A 7 -15.36 -5.54 -13.70
N PRO A 8 -14.99 -6.68 -14.34
CA PRO A 8 -15.45 -8.03 -13.96
C PRO A 8 -15.06 -8.44 -12.53
N HIS A 9 -14.02 -7.83 -11.96
CA HIS A 9 -13.51 -8.13 -10.60
C HIS A 9 -13.70 -6.95 -9.62
N SER A 10 -14.77 -6.17 -9.79
CA SER A 10 -15.14 -5.08 -8.85
C SER A 10 -16.24 -5.53 -7.89
N SER A 11 -16.03 -5.35 -6.59
CA SER A 11 -17.03 -5.64 -5.55
C SER A 11 -17.08 -4.53 -4.50
N THR A 12 -17.98 -4.64 -3.54
CA THR A 12 -18.10 -3.76 -2.37
C THR A 12 -17.75 -4.54 -1.11
N ALA A 13 -17.27 -3.86 -0.06
CA ALA A 13 -16.95 -4.52 1.20
C ALA A 13 -18.15 -5.27 1.84
N ALA A 14 -19.38 -4.88 1.51
CA ALA A 14 -20.61 -5.52 2.00
C ALA A 14 -20.84 -6.92 1.40
N GLU A 15 -20.24 -7.23 0.24
CA GLU A 15 -20.32 -8.54 -0.40
C GLU A 15 -19.42 -9.58 0.29
N TRP A 16 -18.59 -9.15 1.24
CA TRP A 16 -17.62 -9.97 1.96
C TRP A 16 -17.94 -10.04 3.47
N PRO A 17 -19.09 -10.63 3.87
CA PRO A 17 -19.44 -10.78 5.28
C PRO A 17 -18.49 -11.78 5.96
N VAL A 18 -18.12 -11.50 7.20
CA VAL A 18 -17.07 -12.23 7.93
C VAL A 18 -17.33 -13.74 8.00
N ASP A 19 -18.60 -14.16 8.13
CA ASP A 19 -18.95 -15.59 8.19
C ASP A 19 -18.66 -16.34 6.89
N ALA A 20 -18.81 -15.67 5.73
CA ALA A 20 -18.46 -16.25 4.45
C ALA A 20 -16.94 -16.36 4.31
N LEU A 21 -16.21 -15.32 4.74
CA LEU A 21 -14.75 -15.31 4.72
C LEU A 21 -14.16 -16.39 5.61
N MET A 22 -14.74 -16.62 6.81
CA MET A 22 -14.27 -17.69 7.69
C MET A 22 -14.45 -19.08 7.10
N ARG A 23 -15.49 -19.32 6.30
CA ARG A 23 -15.66 -20.59 5.57
C ARG A 23 -14.66 -20.72 4.42
N ALA A 24 -14.33 -19.61 3.77
CA ALA A 24 -13.39 -19.57 2.65
C ALA A 24 -11.91 -19.62 3.10
N LYS A 25 -11.60 -19.14 4.31
CA LYS A 25 -10.24 -19.06 4.85
C LYS A 25 -9.54 -20.41 4.90
N ASP A 26 -10.25 -21.46 5.33
CA ASP A 26 -9.70 -22.79 5.55
C ASP A 26 -8.37 -22.73 6.32
N THR A 27 -7.25 -23.11 5.70
CA THR A 27 -5.90 -23.08 6.28
C THR A 27 -5.08 -21.85 5.90
N THR A 28 -5.62 -20.98 5.04
CA THR A 28 -4.95 -19.77 4.55
C THR A 28 -4.79 -18.76 5.68
N THR A 29 -3.56 -18.29 5.90
CA THR A 29 -3.26 -17.29 6.93
C THR A 29 -3.26 -15.86 6.39
N VAL A 30 -3.66 -14.90 7.22
CA VAL A 30 -3.78 -13.47 6.86
C VAL A 30 -2.95 -12.61 7.82
N SER A 31 -1.97 -11.89 7.27
CA SER A 31 -1.23 -10.84 7.97
C SER A 31 -1.75 -9.47 7.59
N VAL A 32 -2.07 -8.63 8.57
CA VAL A 32 -2.33 -7.21 8.35
C VAL A 32 -1.07 -6.41 8.72
N VAL A 33 -0.55 -5.66 7.75
CA VAL A 33 0.69 -4.89 7.87
C VAL A 33 0.38 -3.39 7.78
N LEU A 34 0.80 -2.64 8.79
CA LEU A 34 0.61 -1.19 8.88
C LEU A 34 1.99 -0.50 8.84
N PRO A 35 2.39 0.10 7.71
CA PRO A 35 3.52 1.02 7.71
C PRO A 35 3.15 2.29 8.50
N ALA A 36 3.96 2.67 9.47
CA ALA A 36 3.68 3.81 10.34
C ALA A 36 4.89 4.74 10.47
N ARG A 37 4.64 6.04 10.44
CA ARG A 37 5.63 7.09 10.72
C ARG A 37 4.92 8.29 11.34
N ASP A 38 5.15 8.50 12.63
CA ASP A 38 4.55 9.61 13.38
C ASP A 38 3.00 9.60 13.36
N GLU A 39 2.42 8.42 13.61
CA GLU A 39 0.97 8.12 13.60
C GLU A 39 0.42 7.76 14.98
N GLU A 40 0.96 8.34 16.07
CA GLU A 40 0.55 8.02 17.45
C GLU A 40 -0.94 8.24 17.72
N SER A 41 -1.57 9.13 16.94
CA SER A 41 -2.95 9.54 17.09
C SER A 41 -3.98 8.55 16.53
N THR A 42 -3.56 7.64 15.64
CA THR A 42 -4.46 6.77 14.86
C THR A 42 -4.10 5.30 14.96
N VAL A 43 -2.80 4.95 14.99
CA VAL A 43 -2.33 3.56 14.90
C VAL A 43 -2.93 2.66 16.00
N GLY A 44 -3.06 3.16 17.22
CA GLY A 44 -3.59 2.40 18.36
C GLY A 44 -5.07 2.00 18.17
N ASP A 45 -5.88 2.90 17.62
CA ASP A 45 -7.31 2.66 17.38
C ASP A 45 -7.53 1.70 16.21
N ILE A 46 -6.71 1.80 15.16
CA ILE A 46 -6.74 0.88 14.02
C ILE A 46 -6.39 -0.54 14.49
N VAL A 47 -5.28 -0.69 15.20
CA VAL A 47 -4.84 -2.00 15.75
C VAL A 47 -5.90 -2.58 16.70
N THR A 48 -6.44 -1.76 17.61
CA THR A 48 -7.48 -2.21 18.55
C THR A 48 -8.73 -2.70 17.81
N THR A 49 -9.12 -2.01 16.74
CA THR A 49 -10.28 -2.39 15.92
C THR A 49 -10.03 -3.72 15.22
N ILE A 50 -8.87 -3.90 14.57
CA ILE A 50 -8.52 -5.16 13.90
C ILE A 50 -8.47 -6.31 14.91
N ARG A 51 -7.75 -6.12 16.04
CA ARG A 51 -7.60 -7.12 17.08
C ARG A 51 -8.94 -7.58 17.65
N ARG A 52 -9.77 -6.62 18.08
CA ARG A 52 -11.10 -6.91 18.64
C ARG A 52 -12.00 -7.64 17.63
N ASP A 53 -12.09 -7.11 16.41
CA ASP A 53 -13.13 -7.55 15.47
C ASP A 53 -12.74 -8.77 14.64
N LEU A 54 -11.44 -8.93 14.34
CA LEU A 54 -10.90 -9.89 13.37
C LEU A 54 -9.81 -10.81 13.93
N VAL A 55 -9.50 -10.73 15.23
CA VAL A 55 -8.65 -11.72 15.92
C VAL A 55 -9.43 -12.35 17.08
N GLU A 56 -9.92 -11.52 18.00
CA GLU A 56 -10.58 -11.97 19.24
C GLU A 56 -12.02 -12.46 18.99
N ARG A 57 -12.83 -11.69 18.26
CA ARG A 57 -14.23 -12.06 17.99
C ARG A 57 -14.36 -13.13 16.91
N VAL A 58 -13.54 -13.02 15.86
CA VAL A 58 -13.51 -13.94 14.73
C VAL A 58 -12.05 -14.07 14.30
N PRO A 59 -11.44 -15.27 14.25
CA PRO A 59 -10.02 -15.43 13.98
C PRO A 59 -9.70 -15.36 12.48
N LEU A 60 -10.09 -14.26 11.83
CA LEU A 60 -9.83 -14.03 10.40
C LEU A 60 -8.37 -13.59 10.16
N VAL A 61 -7.84 -12.72 11.02
CA VAL A 61 -6.46 -12.21 10.97
C VAL A 61 -5.59 -12.99 11.95
N ASP A 62 -4.45 -13.48 11.47
CA ASP A 62 -3.51 -14.29 12.25
C ASP A 62 -2.34 -13.46 12.80
N GLU A 63 -2.01 -12.36 12.13
CA GLU A 63 -0.92 -11.47 12.51
C GLU A 63 -1.31 -9.99 12.27
N ILE A 64 -1.06 -9.14 13.27
CA ILE A 64 -1.09 -7.68 13.11
C ILE A 64 0.32 -7.17 13.31
N LEU A 65 0.92 -6.65 12.25
CA LEU A 65 2.28 -6.14 12.21
C LEU A 65 2.28 -4.64 11.95
N VAL A 66 2.86 -3.85 12.85
CA VAL A 66 3.19 -2.45 12.59
C VAL A 66 4.68 -2.36 12.27
N VAL A 67 5.00 -1.75 11.12
CA VAL A 67 6.37 -1.45 10.70
C VAL A 67 6.63 0.02 10.99
N ASP A 68 7.37 0.26 12.07
CA ASP A 68 7.74 1.61 12.49
C ASP A 68 8.90 2.14 11.63
N SER A 69 8.62 3.16 10.84
CA SER A 69 9.51 3.79 9.85
C SER A 69 10.25 4.98 10.46
N ASN A 70 10.88 4.73 11.62
CA ASN A 70 11.63 5.70 12.43
C ASN A 70 10.75 6.85 12.95
N SER A 71 9.62 6.52 13.57
CA SER A 71 8.79 7.51 14.26
C SER A 71 9.56 8.18 15.40
N THR A 72 9.24 9.45 15.63
CA THR A 72 9.80 10.30 16.70
C THR A 72 8.81 10.57 17.82
N ASP A 73 7.56 10.13 17.64
CA ASP A 73 6.46 10.22 18.59
C ASP A 73 6.18 8.87 19.28
N ALA A 74 5.02 8.72 19.96
CA ALA A 74 4.66 7.49 20.65
C ALA A 74 4.07 6.39 19.74
N THR A 75 4.19 6.46 18.42
CA THR A 75 3.60 5.50 17.46
C THR A 75 3.85 4.05 17.85
N ALA A 76 5.12 3.69 18.04
CA ALA A 76 5.51 2.32 18.33
C ALA A 76 5.01 1.84 19.70
N GLU A 77 4.95 2.73 20.70
CA GLU A 77 4.41 2.41 22.02
C GLU A 77 2.90 2.18 21.97
N ARG A 78 2.16 3.07 21.29
CA ARG A 78 0.71 2.99 21.10
C ARG A 78 0.31 1.72 20.38
N ALA A 79 1.03 1.35 19.32
CA ALA A 79 0.80 0.12 18.57
C ALA A 79 1.02 -1.14 19.42
N ARG A 80 2.11 -1.21 20.21
CA ARG A 80 2.37 -2.34 21.12
C ARG A 80 1.30 -2.44 22.20
N ALA A 81 0.91 -1.32 22.81
CA ALA A 81 -0.14 -1.29 23.82
C ALA A 81 -1.50 -1.75 23.27
N ALA A 82 -1.78 -1.46 21.99
CA ALA A 82 -2.96 -1.94 21.29
C ALA A 82 -2.88 -3.43 20.88
N GLY A 83 -1.74 -4.10 21.09
CA GLY A 83 -1.56 -5.54 20.87
C GLY A 83 -1.02 -5.93 19.50
N ALA A 84 -0.46 -4.99 18.73
CA ALA A 84 0.28 -5.34 17.51
C ALA A 84 1.69 -5.82 17.84
N ARG A 85 2.23 -6.71 16.98
CA ARG A 85 3.67 -6.90 16.87
C ARG A 85 4.25 -5.66 16.20
N VAL A 86 5.30 -5.08 16.76
CA VAL A 86 5.94 -3.87 16.21
C VAL A 86 7.40 -4.15 15.91
N VAL A 87 7.80 -3.89 14.66
CA VAL A 87 9.19 -3.99 14.21
C VAL A 87 9.67 -2.63 13.72
N ALA A 88 10.89 -2.24 14.09
CA ALA A 88 11.54 -1.10 13.47
C ALA A 88 11.97 -1.50 12.04
N GLN A 89 11.70 -0.64 11.05
CA GLN A 89 12.05 -0.87 9.65
C GLN A 89 13.52 -1.30 9.47
N ASN A 90 14.43 -0.61 10.17
CA ASN A 90 15.88 -0.87 10.11
C ASN A 90 16.31 -2.19 10.79
N ALA A 91 15.47 -2.77 11.65
CA ALA A 91 15.76 -4.05 12.30
C ALA A 91 15.41 -5.26 11.41
N VAL A 92 14.61 -5.05 10.37
CA VAL A 92 14.24 -6.12 9.43
C VAL A 92 15.31 -6.18 8.34
N LEU A 93 15.89 -7.36 8.09
CA LEU A 93 16.97 -7.56 7.11
C LEU A 93 18.10 -6.50 7.23
N PRO A 94 18.76 -6.38 8.40
CA PRO A 94 19.69 -5.29 8.70
C PRO A 94 21.03 -5.37 7.94
N HIS A 95 21.29 -6.49 7.26
CA HIS A 95 22.48 -6.67 6.43
C HIS A 95 22.40 -5.95 5.07
N LEU A 96 21.22 -5.47 4.68
CA LEU A 96 21.03 -4.70 3.46
C LEU A 96 21.30 -3.21 3.71
N PRO A 97 21.77 -2.45 2.70
CA PRO A 97 21.91 -1.00 2.81
C PRO A 97 20.60 -0.36 3.27
N PRO A 98 20.62 0.62 4.20
CA PRO A 98 19.42 1.27 4.69
C PRO A 98 18.77 2.09 3.57
N LEU A 99 17.44 1.99 3.48
CA LEU A 99 16.59 2.84 2.65
C LEU A 99 15.48 3.41 3.51
N THR A 100 14.73 4.38 3.00
CA THR A 100 13.65 5.06 3.73
C THR A 100 12.34 5.06 2.96
N GLY A 101 11.31 5.60 3.60
CA GLY A 101 10.04 5.88 2.96
C GLY A 101 9.04 4.74 3.07
N LYS A 102 7.86 5.00 2.52
CA LYS A 102 6.71 4.09 2.59
C LYS A 102 7.02 2.75 1.93
N GLY A 103 7.57 2.77 0.72
CA GLY A 103 7.91 1.54 -0.01
C GLY A 103 8.88 0.62 0.72
N GLU A 104 9.89 1.18 1.41
CA GLU A 104 10.78 0.39 2.25
C GLU A 104 10.03 -0.25 3.43
N ALA A 105 9.13 0.48 4.07
CA ALA A 105 8.34 -0.04 5.20
C ALA A 105 7.43 -1.19 4.76
N LEU A 106 6.81 -1.06 3.58
CA LEU A 106 5.98 -2.11 2.98
C LEU A 106 6.80 -3.37 2.64
N TRP A 107 7.95 -3.20 1.99
CA TRP A 107 8.83 -4.32 1.62
C TRP A 107 9.40 -5.05 2.83
N LYS A 108 9.85 -4.30 3.85
CA LYS A 108 10.27 -4.88 5.14
C LYS A 108 9.10 -5.52 5.88
N GLY A 109 7.90 -4.96 5.78
CA GLY A 109 6.67 -5.55 6.31
C GLY A 109 6.32 -6.88 5.68
N LEU A 110 6.44 -7.00 4.35
CA LEU A 110 6.33 -8.29 3.65
C LEU A 110 7.36 -9.29 4.17
N ALA A 111 8.61 -8.86 4.36
CA ALA A 111 9.68 -9.74 4.85
C ALA A 111 9.53 -10.20 6.30
N ALA A 112 8.90 -9.40 7.15
CA ALA A 112 8.73 -9.66 8.59
C ALA A 112 7.41 -10.36 8.94
N SER A 113 6.40 -10.26 8.08
CA SER A 113 5.11 -10.95 8.20
C SER A 113 5.18 -12.38 7.68
N THR A 114 4.19 -13.20 8.06
CA THR A 114 4.18 -14.64 7.70
C THR A 114 2.94 -15.12 6.94
N GLY A 115 1.86 -14.34 6.89
CA GLY A 115 0.59 -14.76 6.31
C GLY A 115 0.64 -15.02 4.81
N ASP A 116 -0.11 -16.02 4.34
CA ASP A 116 -0.28 -16.36 2.92
C ASP A 116 -0.91 -15.23 2.13
N ILE A 117 -1.83 -14.48 2.76
CA ILE A 117 -2.36 -13.21 2.28
C ILE A 117 -1.79 -12.09 3.14
N VAL A 118 -1.31 -11.03 2.49
CA VAL A 118 -0.83 -9.81 3.16
C VAL A 118 -1.77 -8.67 2.82
N VAL A 119 -2.37 -8.07 3.84
CA VAL A 119 -3.22 -6.88 3.73
C VAL A 119 -2.45 -5.68 4.25
N PHE A 120 -2.22 -4.69 3.39
CA PHE A 120 -1.63 -3.42 3.79
C PHE A 120 -2.73 -2.41 4.12
N VAL A 121 -2.56 -1.70 5.23
CA VAL A 121 -3.47 -0.64 5.70
C VAL A 121 -2.64 0.55 6.17
N ASP A 122 -2.91 1.75 5.66
CA ASP A 122 -2.22 2.96 6.14
C ASP A 122 -2.54 3.21 7.63
N ALA A 123 -1.51 3.61 8.40
CA ALA A 123 -1.65 3.87 9.83
C ALA A 123 -2.26 5.24 10.18
N ASP A 124 -2.57 6.09 9.18
CA ASP A 124 -3.10 7.46 9.34
C ASP A 124 -4.62 7.57 9.14
N LEU A 125 -5.30 6.43 8.99
CA LEU A 125 -6.73 6.37 8.72
C LEU A 125 -7.57 6.85 9.92
N ARG A 126 -8.52 7.74 9.64
CA ARG A 126 -9.54 8.20 10.59
C ARG A 126 -10.85 7.48 10.34
N ASP A 127 -11.61 7.25 11.43
CA ASP A 127 -12.87 6.49 11.40
C ASP A 127 -12.72 5.08 10.82
N PHE A 128 -11.56 4.44 11.05
CA PHE A 128 -11.28 3.11 10.56
C PHE A 128 -12.32 2.08 11.05
N ARG A 129 -12.65 1.15 10.15
CA ARG A 129 -13.58 0.04 10.40
C ARG A 129 -12.98 -1.23 9.83
N SER A 130 -13.25 -2.36 10.50
CA SER A 130 -12.71 -3.67 10.12
C SER A 130 -13.10 -4.13 8.71
N HIS A 131 -14.13 -3.54 8.10
CA HIS A 131 -14.54 -3.87 6.73
C HIS A 131 -13.48 -3.54 5.68
N PHE A 132 -12.52 -2.66 6.00
CA PHE A 132 -11.36 -2.42 5.14
C PHE A 132 -10.56 -3.70 4.93
N VAL A 133 -10.32 -4.45 6.01
CA VAL A 133 -9.56 -5.71 5.96
C VAL A 133 -10.41 -6.81 5.35
N THR A 134 -11.68 -6.96 5.75
CA THR A 134 -12.55 -8.03 5.19
C THR A 134 -12.83 -7.82 3.71
N GLY A 135 -13.03 -6.57 3.28
CA GLY A 135 -13.24 -6.23 1.88
C GLY A 135 -12.02 -6.56 1.03
N LEU A 136 -10.81 -6.21 1.48
CA LEU A 136 -9.58 -6.49 0.74
C LEU A 136 -9.20 -7.98 0.72
N ALA A 137 -9.38 -8.68 1.83
CA ALA A 137 -9.11 -10.13 1.89
C ALA A 137 -10.18 -10.95 1.15
N GLY A 138 -11.39 -10.41 0.99
CA GLY A 138 -12.55 -11.13 0.47
C GLY A 138 -12.33 -11.83 -0.87
N PRO A 139 -11.97 -11.10 -1.93
CA PRO A 139 -11.72 -11.71 -3.24
C PRO A 139 -10.60 -12.76 -3.20
N LEU A 140 -9.53 -12.54 -2.42
CA LEU A 140 -8.39 -13.46 -2.32
C LEU A 140 -8.74 -14.77 -1.61
N LEU A 141 -9.64 -14.70 -0.63
CA LEU A 141 -10.10 -15.88 0.10
C LEU A 141 -11.15 -16.66 -0.69
N ALA A 142 -11.99 -15.96 -1.46
CA ALA A 142 -13.10 -16.57 -2.20
C ALA A 142 -12.70 -17.13 -3.56
N ASP A 143 -11.65 -16.59 -4.18
CA ASP A 143 -11.22 -16.95 -5.53
C ASP A 143 -9.70 -17.18 -5.58
N ALA A 144 -9.31 -18.39 -5.97
CA ALA A 144 -7.91 -18.79 -6.09
C ALA A 144 -7.18 -18.03 -7.22
N ASP A 145 -7.90 -17.61 -8.26
CA ASP A 145 -7.34 -16.94 -9.44
C ASP A 145 -7.06 -15.45 -9.17
N VAL A 146 -7.69 -14.86 -8.15
CA VAL A 146 -7.39 -13.49 -7.72
C VAL A 146 -6.10 -13.48 -6.90
N CYS A 147 -5.14 -12.66 -7.35
CA CYS A 147 -3.81 -12.52 -6.78
C CYS A 147 -3.60 -11.19 -6.05
N PHE A 148 -4.30 -10.13 -6.48
CA PHE A 148 -4.15 -8.77 -5.95
C PHE A 148 -5.50 -8.05 -5.88
N VAL A 149 -5.71 -7.27 -4.82
CA VAL A 149 -6.93 -6.50 -4.58
C VAL A 149 -6.57 -5.08 -4.17
N LYS A 150 -7.04 -4.09 -4.92
CA LYS A 150 -6.91 -2.66 -4.59
C LYS A 150 -8.16 -2.13 -3.90
N ALA A 151 -8.02 -1.27 -2.91
CA ALA A 151 -9.16 -0.50 -2.43
C ALA A 151 -9.64 0.51 -3.49
N ALA A 152 -10.95 0.66 -3.59
CA ALA A 152 -11.64 1.80 -4.16
C ALA A 152 -12.40 2.52 -3.03
N TYR A 153 -12.51 3.84 -3.10
CA TYR A 153 -13.27 4.62 -2.12
C TYR A 153 -13.51 6.04 -2.64
N GLU A 154 -14.53 6.67 -2.08
CA GLU A 154 -14.69 8.12 -2.15
C GLU A 154 -13.75 8.81 -1.17
N ARG A 155 -13.00 9.79 -1.69
CA ARG A 155 -12.22 10.72 -0.87
C ARG A 155 -12.99 12.03 -0.79
N PRO A 156 -13.61 12.41 0.33
CA PRO A 156 -14.23 13.72 0.46
C PRO A 156 -13.15 14.81 0.56
N TYR A 157 -13.41 15.97 -0.01
CA TYR A 157 -12.56 17.15 0.13
C TYR A 157 -13.14 18.00 1.26
N VAL A 158 -12.38 18.21 2.31
CA VAL A 158 -12.79 19.12 3.39
C VAL A 158 -12.11 20.46 3.11
N GLY A 159 -12.90 21.47 2.76
CA GLY A 159 -12.41 22.83 2.57
C GLY A 159 -11.99 23.48 3.90
N GLU A 160 -11.45 24.70 3.83
CA GLU A 160 -11.10 25.49 5.02
C GLU A 160 -12.30 25.76 5.94
N ASP A 161 -13.51 25.70 5.39
CA ASP A 161 -14.79 25.81 6.10
C ASP A 161 -15.19 24.54 6.88
N GLY A 162 -14.39 23.48 6.82
CA GLY A 162 -14.66 22.21 7.49
C GLY A 162 -15.81 21.40 6.85
N VAL A 163 -16.37 21.86 5.72
CA VAL A 163 -17.50 21.19 5.07
C VAL A 163 -16.99 20.16 4.06
N PRO A 164 -17.33 18.87 4.23
CA PRO A 164 -16.99 17.83 3.27
C PRO A 164 -17.76 18.05 1.95
N ARG A 165 -17.03 18.16 0.86
CA ARG A 165 -17.55 18.19 -0.51
C ARG A 165 -17.22 16.85 -1.20
N PRO A 166 -18.08 16.36 -2.11
CA PRO A 166 -17.72 15.23 -2.97
C PRO A 166 -16.42 15.58 -3.70
N ALA A 167 -15.34 14.83 -3.52
CA ALA A 167 -14.10 15.12 -4.23
C ALA A 167 -13.93 14.23 -5.45
N ALA A 168 -13.17 14.76 -6.40
CA ALA A 168 -12.73 14.09 -7.62
C ALA A 168 -11.56 13.11 -7.38
N GLY A 169 -11.27 12.67 -6.14
CA GLY A 169 -10.09 11.85 -5.82
C GLY A 169 -8.88 12.65 -5.31
N GLY A 170 -7.73 11.99 -5.19
CA GLY A 170 -6.48 12.63 -4.76
C GLY A 170 -5.87 13.49 -5.86
N ARG A 171 -5.36 14.69 -5.56
CA ARG A 171 -4.72 15.58 -6.56
C ARG A 171 -3.65 14.88 -7.41
N VAL A 172 -2.74 14.14 -6.77
CA VAL A 172 -1.69 13.40 -7.49
C VAL A 172 -2.25 12.18 -8.23
N THR A 173 -3.29 11.54 -7.67
CA THR A 173 -4.02 10.47 -8.35
C THR A 173 -4.60 10.95 -9.68
N GLU A 174 -5.34 12.06 -9.67
CA GLU A 174 -6.04 12.58 -10.85
C GLU A 174 -5.14 13.28 -11.86
N LEU A 175 -4.12 14.02 -11.38
CA LEU A 175 -3.30 14.86 -12.24
C LEU A 175 -2.03 14.18 -12.74
N VAL A 176 -1.64 13.06 -12.13
CA VAL A 176 -0.37 12.37 -12.45
C VAL A 176 -0.60 10.88 -12.71
N ALA A 177 -1.05 10.13 -11.70
CA ALA A 177 -1.10 8.66 -11.82
C ALA A 177 -2.10 8.20 -12.88
N ARG A 178 -3.36 8.66 -12.84
CA ARG A 178 -4.38 8.24 -13.81
C ARG A 178 -4.03 8.65 -15.25
N PRO A 179 -3.52 9.87 -15.53
CA PRO A 179 -3.03 10.21 -16.86
C PRO A 179 -1.87 9.33 -17.33
N LEU A 180 -0.88 9.06 -16.48
CA LEU A 180 0.25 8.19 -16.83
C LEU A 180 -0.20 6.75 -17.10
N LEU A 181 -1.06 6.19 -16.24
CA LEU A 181 -1.63 4.85 -16.44
C LEU A 181 -2.45 4.80 -17.74
N ASN A 182 -3.35 5.74 -17.99
CA ASN A 182 -4.12 5.76 -19.24
C ASN A 182 -3.23 5.84 -20.48
N MET A 183 -2.15 6.61 -20.41
CA MET A 183 -1.25 6.80 -21.55
C MET A 183 -0.37 5.58 -21.82
N PHE A 184 0.12 4.92 -20.76
CA PHE A 184 1.15 3.90 -20.89
C PHE A 184 0.69 2.49 -20.53
N TRP A 185 -0.26 2.32 -19.61
CA TRP A 185 -0.81 1.03 -19.17
C TRP A 185 -2.34 1.11 -19.11
N PRO A 186 -3.03 1.27 -20.26
CA PRO A 186 -4.47 1.51 -20.30
C PRO A 186 -5.30 0.41 -19.63
N GLU A 187 -4.79 -0.81 -19.52
CA GLU A 187 -5.37 -1.92 -18.75
C GLU A 187 -5.58 -1.56 -17.27
N LEU A 188 -4.74 -0.70 -16.69
CA LEU A 188 -4.82 -0.25 -15.30
C LEU A 188 -5.74 0.97 -15.11
N ALA A 189 -6.28 1.55 -16.19
CA ALA A 189 -7.09 2.76 -16.12
C ALA A 189 -8.40 2.57 -15.32
N GLY A 190 -8.86 1.31 -15.17
CA GLY A 190 -10.05 0.94 -14.42
C GLY A 190 -9.90 0.98 -12.89
N PHE A 191 -8.67 1.07 -12.35
CA PHE A 191 -8.46 1.20 -10.91
C PHE A 191 -8.84 2.61 -10.44
N ALA A 192 -9.83 2.69 -9.54
CA ALA A 192 -10.35 3.96 -9.05
C ALA A 192 -9.32 4.74 -8.19
N GLN A 193 -8.50 4.01 -7.41
CA GLN A 193 -7.51 4.60 -6.50
C GLN A 193 -6.14 3.92 -6.67
N PRO A 194 -5.43 4.16 -7.78
CA PRO A 194 -4.18 3.44 -8.09
C PRO A 194 -3.08 3.67 -7.03
N LEU A 195 -3.10 4.83 -6.38
CA LEU A 195 -2.17 5.22 -5.32
C LEU A 195 -2.67 4.92 -3.90
N GLY A 196 -3.78 4.21 -3.75
CA GLY A 196 -4.34 3.90 -2.42
C GLY A 196 -3.42 3.00 -1.59
N GLY A 197 -3.20 3.34 -0.33
CA GLY A 197 -2.35 2.55 0.57
C GLY A 197 -3.01 1.28 1.09
N GLU A 198 -4.32 1.15 0.90
CA GLU A 198 -5.06 -0.05 1.29
C GLU A 198 -5.19 -1.02 0.11
N TYR A 199 -4.53 -2.16 0.23
CA TYR A 199 -4.57 -3.24 -0.76
C TYR A 199 -4.18 -4.57 -0.11
N ALA A 200 -4.51 -5.68 -0.76
CA ALA A 200 -4.11 -7.00 -0.32
C ALA A 200 -3.63 -7.84 -1.49
N ALA A 201 -2.77 -8.81 -1.22
CA ALA A 201 -2.32 -9.75 -2.24
C ALA A 201 -1.83 -11.06 -1.62
N ARG A 202 -1.74 -12.09 -2.47
CA ARG A 202 -1.04 -13.33 -2.13
C ARG A 202 0.45 -13.03 -1.92
N ARG A 203 1.02 -13.53 -0.83
CA ARG A 203 2.44 -13.39 -0.48
C ARG A 203 3.33 -13.82 -1.63
N GLU A 204 3.06 -15.01 -2.19
CA GLU A 204 3.88 -15.59 -3.26
C GLU A 204 3.98 -14.71 -4.50
N VAL A 205 2.98 -13.86 -4.75
CA VAL A 205 2.98 -12.89 -5.86
C VAL A 205 3.75 -11.63 -5.47
N LEU A 206 3.52 -11.08 -4.28
CA LEU A 206 4.26 -9.90 -3.80
C LEU A 206 5.77 -10.16 -3.68
N GLU A 207 6.18 -11.38 -3.31
CA GLU A 207 7.59 -11.73 -3.16
C GLU A 207 8.33 -11.79 -4.51
N GLN A 208 7.61 -11.83 -5.64
CA GLN A 208 8.17 -11.91 -6.99
C GLN A 208 8.38 -10.55 -7.67
N VAL A 209 7.82 -9.46 -7.13
CA VAL A 209 7.96 -8.11 -7.70
C VAL A 209 8.87 -7.21 -6.85
N PRO A 210 9.59 -6.27 -7.46
CA PRO A 210 10.36 -5.29 -6.71
C PRO A 210 9.45 -4.26 -6.00
N PHE A 211 9.98 -3.61 -4.98
CA PHE A 211 9.30 -2.51 -4.30
C PHE A 211 10.10 -1.23 -4.44
N VAL A 212 9.52 -0.25 -5.12
CA VAL A 212 10.09 1.11 -5.17
C VAL A 212 9.97 1.74 -3.79
N THR A 213 10.96 2.51 -3.37
CA THR A 213 10.93 3.27 -2.12
C THR A 213 10.00 4.47 -2.19
N GLU A 214 9.77 5.12 -1.03
CA GLU A 214 8.94 6.34 -0.95
C GLU A 214 7.52 6.13 -1.51
N TYR A 215 6.92 7.15 -2.16
CA TYR A 215 5.53 7.15 -2.62
C TYR A 215 5.32 6.53 -4.02
N GLY A 216 6.39 6.01 -4.64
CA GLY A 216 6.30 5.35 -5.94
C GLY A 216 5.78 3.91 -5.87
N VAL A 217 5.76 3.32 -4.66
CA VAL A 217 5.51 1.89 -4.44
C VAL A 217 4.16 1.41 -4.95
N GLU A 218 3.05 2.10 -4.67
CA GLU A 218 1.74 1.65 -5.12
C GLU A 218 1.59 1.68 -6.64
N PHE A 219 2.18 2.68 -7.30
CA PHE A 219 2.20 2.77 -8.75
C PHE A 219 3.05 1.66 -9.37
N GLY A 220 4.26 1.47 -8.84
CA GLY A 220 5.18 0.43 -9.29
C GLY A 220 4.56 -0.96 -9.17
N LEU A 221 3.95 -1.27 -8.01
CA LEU A 221 3.29 -2.55 -7.77
C LEU A 221 2.17 -2.82 -8.78
N LEU A 222 1.32 -1.83 -9.11
CA LEU A 222 0.26 -2.06 -10.10
C LEU A 222 0.82 -2.43 -11.48
N VAL A 223 1.89 -1.76 -11.92
CA VAL A 223 2.53 -2.05 -13.20
C VAL A 223 3.23 -3.41 -13.19
N ASP A 224 3.99 -3.70 -12.14
CA ASP A 224 4.76 -4.95 -12.02
C ASP A 224 3.83 -6.16 -11.87
N LEU A 225 2.73 -6.02 -11.15
CA LEU A 225 1.74 -7.08 -10.98
C LEU A 225 0.92 -7.31 -12.26
N LEU A 226 0.59 -6.26 -13.01
CA LEU A 226 -0.03 -6.44 -14.33
C LEU A 226 0.86 -7.30 -15.24
N GLU A 227 2.16 -7.02 -15.25
CA GLU A 227 3.13 -7.77 -16.06
C GLU A 227 3.29 -9.22 -15.57
N LEU A 228 3.25 -9.45 -14.26
CA LEU A 228 3.45 -10.77 -13.66
C LEU A 228 2.22 -11.68 -13.74
N VAL A 229 1.04 -11.18 -13.36
CA VAL A 229 -0.18 -12.01 -13.19
C VAL A 229 -1.31 -11.66 -14.17
N GLY A 230 -1.20 -10.56 -14.92
CA GLY A 230 -2.25 -10.10 -15.82
C GLY A 230 -3.44 -9.44 -15.09
N LEU A 231 -4.26 -8.72 -15.84
CA LEU A 231 -5.39 -7.95 -15.30
C LEU A 231 -6.47 -8.83 -14.67
N ASP A 232 -6.72 -10.01 -15.23
CA ASP A 232 -7.78 -10.92 -14.78
C ASP A 232 -7.53 -11.47 -13.36
N ALA A 233 -6.27 -11.48 -12.91
CA ALA A 233 -5.88 -11.86 -11.55
C ALA A 233 -5.92 -10.67 -10.57
N MET A 234 -6.37 -9.49 -11.00
CA MET A 234 -6.43 -8.28 -10.19
C MET A 234 -7.87 -7.79 -10.01
N ALA A 235 -8.21 -7.42 -8.77
CA ALA A 235 -9.54 -6.97 -8.39
C ALA A 235 -9.49 -5.60 -7.69
N GLN A 236 -10.66 -4.97 -7.55
CA GLN A 236 -10.82 -3.82 -6.67
C GLN A 236 -12.09 -3.91 -5.82
N VAL A 237 -12.05 -3.31 -4.63
CA VAL A 237 -13.16 -3.35 -3.68
C VAL A 237 -13.50 -1.96 -3.17
N ASP A 238 -14.75 -1.56 -3.32
CA ASP A 238 -15.27 -0.32 -2.73
C ASP A 238 -15.38 -0.45 -1.20
N LEU A 239 -14.54 0.31 -0.50
CA LEU A 239 -14.48 0.40 0.97
C LEU A 239 -15.32 1.58 1.51
N GLY A 240 -16.07 2.27 0.65
CA GLY A 240 -16.90 3.41 1.00
C GLY A 240 -16.07 4.69 1.10
N ARG A 241 -15.94 5.27 2.30
CA ARG A 241 -15.29 6.57 2.50
C ARG A 241 -13.95 6.41 3.20
N ARG A 242 -12.94 7.12 2.69
CA ARG A 242 -11.60 7.21 3.30
C ARG A 242 -11.27 8.63 3.75
N THR A 243 -10.96 8.79 5.04
CA THR A 243 -10.55 10.06 5.64
C THR A 243 -9.14 9.94 6.23
N HIS A 244 -8.25 10.86 5.87
CA HIS A 244 -6.86 10.91 6.36
C HIS A 244 -6.31 12.35 6.32
N THR A 245 -5.06 12.52 6.72
CA THR A 245 -4.41 13.82 6.85
C THR A 245 -4.13 14.48 5.49
N HIS A 246 -4.35 15.78 5.38
CA HIS A 246 -4.11 16.52 4.13
C HIS A 246 -2.63 16.87 3.95
N GLN A 247 -2.10 16.67 2.75
CA GLN A 247 -0.74 17.03 2.38
C GLN A 247 -0.67 18.44 1.76
N SER A 248 0.43 19.14 2.02
CA SER A 248 0.73 20.43 1.40
C SER A 248 0.98 20.28 -0.10
N VAL A 249 0.77 21.36 -0.88
CA VAL A 249 1.03 21.34 -2.34
C VAL A 249 2.50 21.01 -2.64
N ALA A 250 3.42 21.54 -1.83
CA ALA A 250 4.85 21.24 -1.99
C ALA A 250 5.14 19.74 -1.81
N ALA A 251 4.57 19.11 -0.78
CA ALA A 251 4.70 17.66 -0.54
C ALA A 251 4.10 16.84 -1.69
N LEU A 252 2.92 17.24 -2.21
CA LEU A 252 2.32 16.59 -3.36
C LEU A 252 3.14 16.73 -4.65
N GLY A 253 3.84 17.86 -4.84
CA GLY A 253 4.77 18.04 -5.95
C GLY A 253 5.95 17.05 -5.89
N ARG A 254 6.50 16.80 -4.70
CA ARG A 254 7.56 15.79 -4.52
C ARG A 254 7.05 14.38 -4.79
N MET A 255 5.88 14.04 -4.25
CA MET A 255 5.19 12.77 -4.50
C MET A 255 4.94 12.55 -6.00
N ALA A 256 4.46 13.58 -6.72
CA ALA A 256 4.29 13.54 -8.16
C ALA A 256 5.60 13.24 -8.90
N GLY A 257 6.70 13.91 -8.52
CA GLY A 257 8.03 13.65 -9.08
C GLY A 257 8.47 12.19 -8.89
N GLN A 258 8.33 11.65 -7.68
CA GLN A 258 8.67 10.26 -7.39
C GLN A 258 7.85 9.25 -8.22
N ILE A 259 6.54 9.50 -8.39
CA ILE A 259 5.68 8.66 -9.25
C ILE A 259 6.12 8.74 -10.72
N MET A 260 6.49 9.93 -11.21
CA MET A 260 7.01 10.09 -12.57
C MET A 260 8.35 9.35 -12.75
N HIS A 261 9.24 9.36 -11.76
CA HIS A 261 10.47 8.57 -11.77
C HIS A 261 10.17 7.06 -11.78
N THR A 262 9.20 6.60 -11.00
CA THR A 262 8.76 5.20 -11.04
C THR A 262 8.23 4.83 -12.42
N ALA A 263 7.34 5.64 -12.98
CA ALA A 263 6.77 5.39 -14.31
C ALA A 263 7.87 5.36 -15.38
N TRP A 264 8.83 6.28 -15.32
CA TRP A 264 9.99 6.28 -16.21
C TRP A 264 10.80 4.99 -16.09
N SER A 265 11.12 4.56 -14.87
CA SER A 265 11.86 3.31 -14.62
C SER A 265 11.17 2.09 -15.23
N ARG A 266 9.83 2.01 -15.14
CA ARG A 266 9.06 0.92 -15.76
C ARG A 266 9.03 1.00 -17.28
N LEU A 267 8.87 2.21 -17.84
CA LEU A 267 8.92 2.42 -19.29
C LEU A 267 10.28 2.02 -19.88
N GLU A 268 11.38 2.36 -19.20
CA GLU A 268 12.73 2.00 -19.61
C GLU A 268 12.94 0.47 -19.56
N ARG A 269 12.52 -0.20 -18.48
CA ARG A 269 12.59 -1.67 -18.36
C ARG A 269 11.79 -2.40 -19.43
N GLN A 270 10.63 -1.86 -19.81
CA GLN A 270 9.78 -2.39 -20.88
C GLN A 270 10.29 -2.02 -22.28
N GLY A 271 11.43 -1.33 -22.40
CA GLY A 271 12.03 -0.93 -23.67
C GLY A 271 11.21 0.13 -24.44
N ARG A 272 10.33 0.86 -23.75
CA ARG A 272 9.40 1.84 -24.34
C ARG A 272 9.95 3.25 -24.36
N VAL A 273 11.03 3.48 -23.62
CA VAL A 273 11.79 4.73 -23.63
C VAL A 273 13.26 4.38 -23.84
N LEU A 274 13.89 5.07 -24.78
CA LEU A 274 15.33 5.05 -25.00
C LEU A 274 15.85 6.43 -24.65
N SER A 275 16.66 6.53 -23.60
CA SER A 275 17.27 7.78 -23.19
C SER A 275 18.79 7.65 -23.15
N SER A 276 19.48 8.70 -23.57
CA SER A 276 20.94 8.79 -23.42
C SER A 276 21.35 9.15 -21.99
N GLU A 277 20.44 9.76 -21.22
CA GLU A 277 20.69 10.25 -19.87
C GLU A 277 19.50 9.93 -18.93
N PRO A 278 19.74 9.68 -17.63
CA PRO A 278 18.67 9.47 -16.67
C PRO A 278 17.88 10.77 -16.40
N PRO A 279 16.60 10.68 -15.99
CA PRO A 279 15.82 11.85 -15.62
C PRO A 279 16.44 12.56 -14.40
N ALA A 280 16.30 13.89 -14.36
CA ALA A 280 16.84 14.71 -13.27
C ALA A 280 16.19 14.34 -11.92
N GLY A 281 17.01 14.03 -10.92
CA GLY A 281 16.55 13.56 -9.61
C GLY A 281 16.06 14.64 -8.63
N THR A 282 16.01 15.91 -9.04
CA THR A 282 15.69 17.02 -8.14
C THR A 282 14.57 17.90 -8.69
N LEU A 283 13.64 18.27 -7.82
CA LEU A 283 12.56 19.22 -8.10
C LEU A 283 12.85 20.57 -7.42
N LEU A 284 12.96 21.64 -8.21
CA LEU A 284 13.00 23.01 -7.69
C LEU A 284 11.58 23.51 -7.43
N GLN A 285 11.27 23.86 -6.18
CA GLN A 285 9.97 24.40 -5.79
C GLN A 285 10.14 25.82 -5.23
N PHE A 286 9.18 26.69 -5.54
CA PHE A 286 9.15 28.08 -5.04
C PHE A 286 8.04 28.23 -4.01
N GLY A 287 8.42 28.60 -2.79
CA GLY A 287 7.51 28.87 -1.67
C GLY A 287 7.64 30.31 -1.17
N THR A 288 6.88 30.64 -0.13
CA THR A 288 6.94 31.95 0.54
C THR A 288 8.33 32.28 1.10
N ASP A 289 9.07 31.25 1.48
CA ASP A 289 10.40 31.37 2.10
C ASP A 289 11.55 31.30 1.06
N GLY A 290 11.22 31.27 -0.23
CA GLY A 290 12.18 31.21 -1.34
C GLY A 290 12.13 29.91 -2.15
N ALA A 291 13.19 29.66 -2.91
CA ALA A 291 13.32 28.46 -3.73
C ALA A 291 14.05 27.34 -2.97
N GLY A 292 13.54 26.12 -3.05
CA GLY A 292 14.13 24.94 -2.43
C GLY A 292 14.22 23.77 -3.41
N LEU A 293 15.34 23.05 -3.37
CA LEU A 293 15.51 21.79 -4.09
C LEU A 293 15.04 20.64 -3.22
N ALA A 294 14.25 19.75 -3.81
CA ALA A 294 13.82 18.51 -3.20
C ALA A 294 14.31 17.31 -4.01
N ASP A 295 14.80 16.28 -3.33
CA ASP A 295 15.07 14.98 -3.95
C ASP A 295 13.75 14.28 -4.30
N ILE A 296 13.63 13.84 -5.54
CA ILE A 296 12.49 13.08 -6.07
C ILE A 296 12.93 11.74 -6.65
N THR A 297 14.20 11.36 -6.48
CA THR A 297 14.67 10.04 -6.84
C THR A 297 13.99 8.98 -6.00
N VAL A 298 13.91 7.78 -6.56
CA VAL A 298 13.42 6.59 -5.87
C VAL A 298 14.46 5.50 -6.01
N ALA A 299 14.80 4.88 -4.89
CA ALA A 299 15.53 3.62 -4.87
C ALA A 299 14.54 2.45 -4.98
N GLU A 300 15.05 1.23 -5.18
CA GLU A 300 14.23 0.04 -5.31
C GLU A 300 14.81 -1.14 -4.52
N ARG A 301 13.93 -1.87 -3.85
CA ARG A 301 14.22 -3.18 -3.29
C ARG A 301 13.91 -4.27 -4.32
N PRO A 302 14.78 -5.28 -4.46
CA PRO A 302 14.52 -6.37 -5.40
C PRO A 302 13.33 -7.22 -4.94
N PRO A 303 12.81 -8.11 -5.81
CA PRO A 303 11.88 -9.15 -5.40
C PRO A 303 12.39 -9.88 -4.16
N LEU A 304 11.55 -10.01 -3.13
CA LEU A 304 11.99 -10.64 -1.89
C LEU A 304 12.46 -12.08 -2.14
N ALA A 305 11.80 -12.80 -3.06
CA ALA A 305 12.17 -14.15 -3.49
C ALA A 305 13.62 -14.25 -4.01
N SER A 306 14.17 -13.17 -4.58
CA SER A 306 15.56 -13.13 -5.04
C SER A 306 16.59 -13.16 -3.90
N LEU A 307 16.16 -12.83 -2.68
CA LEU A 307 16.98 -12.92 -1.46
C LEU A 307 16.87 -14.28 -0.78
N VAL A 308 15.85 -15.08 -1.12
CA VAL A 308 15.52 -16.36 -0.49
C VAL A 308 16.40 -17.51 -0.97
N SER A 309 17.13 -17.36 -2.08
CA SER A 309 18.22 -18.26 -2.47
C SER A 309 19.37 -18.31 -1.44
N GLY A 310 19.36 -17.42 -0.42
CA GLY A 310 20.21 -17.51 0.78
C GLY A 310 19.49 -17.88 2.09
N ARG A 311 18.15 -18.08 2.11
CA ARG A 311 17.35 -18.29 3.34
C ARG A 311 17.48 -19.68 3.97
N GLU A 312 18.05 -20.68 3.29
CA GLU A 312 18.35 -21.98 3.94
C GLU A 312 19.38 -21.86 5.08
N LEU A 313 20.13 -20.76 5.15
CA LEU A 313 21.12 -20.53 6.22
C LEU A 313 20.57 -19.83 7.47
N ALA A 314 19.47 -19.07 7.38
CA ALA A 314 18.99 -18.22 8.48
C ALA A 314 17.80 -18.80 9.27
N ARG A 315 17.13 -19.85 8.78
CA ARG A 315 16.04 -20.53 9.52
C ARG A 315 16.53 -21.35 10.73
N ARG A 316 17.84 -21.42 10.98
CA ARG A 316 18.43 -22.22 12.07
C ARG A 316 18.72 -21.47 13.38
N ASP A 317 18.67 -20.14 13.41
CA ASP A 317 19.20 -19.38 14.57
C ASP A 317 18.17 -18.52 15.32
N VAL A 318 16.87 -18.78 15.15
CA VAL A 318 15.82 -18.20 16.01
C VAL A 318 14.83 -19.28 16.42
N ALA A 319 15.31 -20.21 17.24
CA ALA A 319 14.51 -21.13 18.06
C ALA A 319 15.02 -21.03 19.51
#